data_AF-A0A950M9H3-F1
#
_entry.id   AF-A0A950M9H3-F1
#
_cell.length_a   1.000
_cell.length_b   1.000
_cell.length_c   1.000
_cell.angle_alpha   90.00
_cell.angle_beta   90.00
_cell.angle_gamma   90.00
#
_symmetry.space_group_name_H-M   'P 1'
#
loop_
_entity.id
_entity.type
_entity.pdbx_description
1 polymer ?
#
loop_
_entity_poly.entity_id
_entity_poly.type
_entity_poly.pdbx_seq_one_letter_code
_entity_poly.pdbx_strand_id
1 'polypeptide(L)'
;MIAPGKPQSRPAQRPAAEASALAVVDELTLGRVTAWPAERARALLAANDWRAWLAALVREDEPFRTAILIASRGLRPVVERVRAGGTLDEREAARLLAYATRMASRTTPFGLFASVGPVAFGAEERRVDGVTARVPCANVDHEWLVGAVDAVAEKAFADGEDVVVVRATALRREGSRFALLDERKVLSDGAGSQYRSVTIAASPPVECALEHAAAGCSADALAALLAERFSVERERARSLVRKLVEARFLIPAARPAPLDDAHARLASFARDQQSLAPLVDALRAIPTPAPGIPAVAALDATVEQLKAVGPADIAQPVFYDSTHRALALPENVRDDVVRLADVLIRSGGREHLDAYRDRFVTRYESSERLVPLLELVGPHGIGIPSKTEVERKPLPPARRARLAALIGDALRARTNEIALSDADWAAIRADLPDPLPPSLEAGFHVLAPSFDAVAAGEYRIVSSPLVATYGAGKTTGRFAKYQDDDFRARLRAVVAAEAPPGALTAEPLFVPERARSGNVIAHPIVAEAVIPINAYAEGVEVVAPDDLLVGIAQERIALWSRSRGRRVHVVWPHAFNPNLSPPLARF
;
A
#
# COMPACT_ATOMS: atom_id res chain seq x y z
N MET A 1 -50.19 6.31 -4.86
CA MET A 1 -50.94 5.71 -3.73
C MET A 1 -49.99 4.80 -2.99
N ILE A 2 -49.49 5.27 -1.85
CA ILE A 2 -48.53 4.59 -0.99
C ILE A 2 -49.34 3.84 0.06
N ALA A 3 -49.20 2.51 0.13
CA ALA A 3 -49.88 1.72 1.15
C ALA A 3 -49.34 2.06 2.56
N PRO A 4 -50.18 2.07 3.62
CA PRO A 4 -49.74 2.46 4.94
C PRO A 4 -48.81 1.41 5.54
N GLY A 5 -47.70 1.88 6.11
CA GLY A 5 -46.70 1.05 6.77
C GLY A 5 -47.27 0.33 7.98
N LYS A 6 -46.94 -0.96 8.11
CA LYS A 6 -47.17 -1.72 9.34
C LYS A 6 -46.34 -1.11 10.48
N PRO A 7 -46.86 -1.07 11.72
CA PRO A 7 -46.12 -0.56 12.87
C PRO A 7 -44.87 -1.40 13.10
N GLN A 8 -43.71 -0.73 13.17
CA GLN A 8 -42.45 -1.33 13.59
C GLN A 8 -42.63 -1.84 15.02
N SER A 9 -42.52 -3.16 15.19
CA SER A 9 -42.41 -3.81 16.49
C SER A 9 -41.20 -3.22 17.24
N ARG A 10 -41.38 -2.93 18.53
CA ARG A 10 -40.31 -2.60 19.50
C ARG A 10 -39.05 -3.43 19.23
N PRO A 11 -37.84 -2.87 19.39
CA PRO A 11 -36.62 -3.64 19.23
C PRO A 11 -36.68 -4.83 20.19
N ALA A 12 -36.67 -6.04 19.63
CA ALA A 12 -36.45 -7.24 20.41
C ALA A 12 -35.18 -7.03 21.22
N GLN A 13 -35.21 -7.36 22.51
CA GLN A 13 -34.00 -7.40 23.33
C GLN A 13 -32.92 -8.12 22.53
N ARG A 14 -31.80 -7.41 22.28
CA ARG A 14 -30.65 -7.96 21.56
C ARG A 14 -30.28 -9.28 22.26
N PRO A 15 -30.24 -10.43 21.56
CA PRO A 15 -29.82 -11.68 22.18
C PRO A 15 -28.45 -11.45 22.81
N ALA A 16 -28.24 -11.99 24.01
CA ALA A 16 -26.95 -11.93 24.68
C ALA A 16 -25.91 -12.52 23.72
N ALA A 17 -25.06 -11.66 23.17
CA ALA A 17 -24.02 -12.10 22.27
C ALA A 17 -23.09 -13.04 23.04
N GLU A 18 -22.80 -14.22 22.48
CA GLU A 18 -21.61 -14.96 22.89
C GLU A 18 -20.44 -13.97 22.92
N ALA A 19 -19.68 -13.93 24.02
CA ALA A 19 -18.56 -13.00 24.15
C ALA A 19 -17.64 -13.17 22.95
N SER A 20 -17.58 -12.14 22.10
CA SER A 20 -16.76 -12.17 20.89
C SER A 20 -15.29 -12.28 21.28
N ALA A 21 -14.55 -13.14 20.61
CA ALA A 21 -13.09 -13.22 20.75
C ALA A 21 -12.36 -12.02 20.12
N LEU A 22 -13.11 -11.07 19.55
CA LEU A 22 -12.60 -9.92 18.80
C LEU A 22 -12.92 -8.62 19.54
N ALA A 23 -11.96 -7.70 19.55
CA ALA A 23 -12.13 -6.34 20.03
C ALA A 23 -11.69 -5.34 18.96
N VAL A 24 -12.34 -4.17 18.94
CA VAL A 24 -11.94 -3.05 18.07
C VAL A 24 -10.80 -2.29 18.75
N VAL A 25 -9.78 -1.92 17.97
CA VAL A 25 -8.76 -0.95 18.38
C VAL A 25 -9.20 0.43 17.87
N ASP A 26 -9.95 1.17 18.70
CA ASP A 26 -10.66 2.37 18.26
C ASP A 26 -9.75 3.44 17.70
N GLU A 27 -8.61 3.61 18.35
CA GLU A 27 -7.67 4.67 18.06
C GLU A 27 -7.01 4.50 16.68
N LEU A 28 -7.16 3.32 16.06
CA LEU A 28 -6.72 3.04 14.70
C LEU A 28 -7.85 3.08 13.66
N THR A 29 -9.08 3.41 14.06
CA THR A 29 -10.22 3.50 13.15
C THR A 29 -10.14 4.77 12.31
N LEU A 30 -10.12 4.62 10.99
CA LEU A 30 -10.09 5.74 10.05
C LEU A 30 -11.43 5.90 9.31
N GLY A 31 -11.96 7.12 9.33
CA GLY A 31 -13.11 7.57 8.58
C GLY A 31 -12.71 8.02 7.18
N ARG A 32 -13.51 7.68 6.17
CA ARG A 32 -13.32 8.12 4.79
C ARG A 32 -14.55 8.87 4.33
N VAL A 33 -14.40 10.16 4.03
CA VAL A 33 -15.54 11.05 3.74
C VAL A 33 -15.39 11.65 2.34
N THR A 34 -16.40 11.49 1.50
CA THR A 34 -16.47 12.15 0.19
C THR A 34 -16.45 13.66 0.33
N ALA A 35 -15.90 14.37 -0.66
CA ALA A 35 -15.85 15.83 -0.63
C ALA A 35 -17.22 16.48 -0.87
N TRP A 36 -18.13 15.77 -1.53
CA TRP A 36 -19.52 16.17 -1.70
C TRP A 36 -20.50 15.23 -0.99
N PRO A 37 -21.68 15.75 -0.61
CA PRO A 37 -22.81 14.93 -0.21
C PRO A 37 -23.37 14.14 -1.41
N ALA A 38 -23.85 12.92 -1.16
CA ALA A 38 -24.36 12.01 -2.20
C ALA A 38 -25.58 12.58 -2.95
N GLU A 39 -26.38 13.40 -2.26
CA GLU A 39 -27.55 14.11 -2.78
C GLU A 39 -27.20 14.96 -4.00
N ARG A 40 -25.99 15.53 -4.04
CA ARG A 40 -25.55 16.37 -5.15
C ARG A 40 -25.42 15.58 -6.45
N ALA A 41 -24.84 14.37 -6.40
CA ALA A 41 -24.79 13.51 -7.58
C ALA A 41 -26.17 12.97 -7.96
N ARG A 42 -27.01 12.64 -6.98
CA ARG A 42 -28.40 12.20 -7.26
C ARG A 42 -29.19 13.27 -7.99
N ALA A 43 -29.10 14.52 -7.54
CA ALA A 43 -29.76 15.64 -8.20
C ALA A 43 -29.21 15.85 -9.62
N LEU A 44 -27.88 15.82 -9.80
CA LEU A 44 -27.25 15.94 -11.11
C LEU A 44 -27.70 14.85 -12.09
N LEU A 45 -27.77 13.60 -11.66
CA LEU A 45 -28.22 12.47 -12.49
C LEU A 45 -29.72 12.51 -12.82
N ALA A 46 -30.53 13.19 -12.00
CA ALA A 46 -31.97 13.35 -12.23
C ALA A 46 -32.32 14.56 -13.12
N ALA A 47 -31.37 15.47 -13.37
CA ALA A 47 -31.61 16.67 -14.16
C ALA A 47 -31.71 16.36 -15.66
N ASN A 48 -32.75 16.88 -16.32
CA ASN A 48 -32.95 16.72 -17.77
C ASN A 48 -31.84 17.41 -18.57
N ASP A 49 -31.26 18.49 -18.04
CA ASP A 49 -30.20 19.30 -18.62
C ASP A 49 -28.85 19.11 -17.90
N TRP A 50 -28.61 17.90 -17.36
CA TRP A 50 -27.42 17.58 -16.55
C TRP A 50 -26.09 17.98 -17.21
N ARG A 51 -25.99 18.02 -18.56
CA ARG A 51 -24.78 18.50 -19.27
C ARG A 51 -24.54 20.00 -19.07
N ALA A 52 -25.61 20.81 -19.14
CA ALA A 52 -25.53 22.24 -18.91
C ALA A 52 -25.21 22.53 -17.44
N TRP A 53 -25.85 21.79 -16.52
CA TRP A 53 -25.52 21.88 -15.10
C TRP A 53 -24.07 21.46 -14.82
N LEU A 54 -23.59 20.36 -15.40
CA LEU A 54 -22.20 19.92 -15.26
C LEU A 54 -21.20 20.97 -15.80
N ALA A 55 -21.52 21.63 -16.91
CA ALA A 55 -20.72 22.75 -17.41
C ALA A 55 -20.72 23.94 -16.43
N ALA A 56 -21.86 24.27 -15.82
CA ALA A 56 -21.95 25.28 -14.77
C ALA A 56 -21.11 24.90 -13.54
N LEU A 57 -21.13 23.63 -13.11
CA LEU A 57 -20.28 23.13 -12.02
C LEU A 57 -18.79 23.35 -12.32
N VAL A 58 -18.33 23.11 -13.55
CA VAL A 58 -16.91 23.36 -13.92
C VAL A 58 -16.57 24.86 -13.84
N ARG A 59 -17.51 25.74 -14.19
CA ARG A 59 -17.34 27.20 -14.13
C ARG A 59 -17.33 27.74 -12.70
N GLU A 60 -18.30 27.31 -11.90
CA GLU A 60 -18.68 27.96 -10.64
C GLU A 60 -18.14 27.22 -9.41
N ASP A 61 -18.00 25.89 -9.46
CA ASP A 61 -17.49 25.09 -8.34
C ASP A 61 -15.97 24.93 -8.43
N GLU A 62 -15.27 25.83 -7.75
CA GLU A 62 -13.81 25.76 -7.60
C GLU A 62 -13.30 24.43 -7.02
N PRO A 63 -13.83 23.88 -5.91
CA PRO A 63 -13.39 22.59 -5.38
C PRO A 63 -13.41 21.46 -6.42
N PHE A 64 -14.50 21.33 -7.17
CA PHE A 64 -14.64 20.32 -8.21
C PHE A 64 -13.67 20.52 -9.36
N ARG A 65 -13.55 21.75 -9.83
CA ARG A 65 -12.60 22.12 -10.86
C ARG A 65 -11.17 21.76 -10.44
N THR A 66 -10.74 22.17 -9.24
CA THR A 66 -9.39 21.88 -8.74
C THR A 66 -9.17 20.38 -8.56
N ALA A 67 -10.18 19.63 -8.09
CA ALA A 67 -10.10 18.17 -7.99
C ALA A 67 -9.86 17.50 -9.37
N ILE A 68 -10.53 17.98 -10.43
CA ILE A 68 -10.31 17.49 -11.81
C ILE A 68 -8.90 17.81 -12.29
N LEU A 69 -8.43 19.05 -12.08
CA LEU A 69 -7.10 19.49 -12.52
C LEU A 69 -5.98 18.67 -11.86
N ILE A 70 -6.15 18.30 -10.58
CA ILE A 70 -5.24 17.40 -9.86
C ILE A 70 -5.32 15.97 -10.42
N ALA A 71 -6.53 15.43 -10.61
CA ALA A 71 -6.67 14.03 -11.00
C ALA A 71 -6.36 13.75 -12.48
N SER A 72 -6.55 14.70 -13.38
CA SER A 72 -6.47 14.45 -14.82
C SER A 72 -5.98 15.65 -15.62
N ARG A 73 -4.67 15.72 -15.88
CA ARG A 73 -4.06 16.73 -16.76
C ARG A 73 -4.69 16.74 -18.17
N GLY A 74 -5.07 15.58 -18.70
CA GLY A 74 -5.74 15.48 -20.01
C GLY A 74 -7.15 16.10 -20.07
N LEU A 75 -7.75 16.47 -18.93
CA LEU A 75 -9.01 17.21 -18.89
C LEU A 75 -8.82 18.71 -18.70
N ARG A 76 -7.59 19.20 -18.48
CA ARG A 76 -7.32 20.63 -18.33
C ARG A 76 -7.79 21.46 -19.55
N PRO A 77 -7.54 21.05 -20.82
CA PRO A 77 -8.05 21.81 -21.96
C PRO A 77 -9.58 21.90 -21.98
N VAL A 78 -10.27 20.83 -21.56
CA VAL A 78 -11.73 20.79 -21.45
C VAL A 78 -12.21 21.77 -20.37
N VAL A 79 -11.59 21.71 -19.19
CA VAL A 79 -11.90 22.60 -18.06
C VAL A 79 -11.73 24.07 -18.47
N GLU A 80 -10.59 24.45 -19.03
CA GLU A 80 -10.35 25.85 -19.41
C GLU A 80 -11.30 26.34 -20.51
N ARG A 81 -11.59 25.50 -21.51
CA ARG A 81 -12.57 25.84 -22.56
C ARG A 81 -13.96 26.06 -21.98
N VAL A 82 -14.42 25.20 -21.07
CA VAL A 82 -15.74 25.33 -20.43
C VAL A 82 -15.80 26.55 -19.51
N ARG A 83 -14.69 26.87 -18.82
CA ARG A 83 -14.56 28.11 -18.04
C ARG A 83 -14.70 29.35 -18.89
N ALA A 84 -14.18 29.33 -20.11
CA ALA A 84 -14.33 30.41 -21.09
C ALA A 84 -15.71 30.46 -21.77
N GLY A 85 -16.69 29.66 -21.31
CA GLY A 85 -18.05 29.63 -21.85
C GLY A 85 -18.28 28.61 -22.96
N GLY A 86 -17.29 27.77 -23.27
CA GLY A 86 -17.43 26.68 -24.24
C GLY A 86 -18.40 25.58 -23.79
N THR A 87 -18.85 24.76 -24.74
CA THR A 87 -19.75 23.63 -24.50
C THR A 87 -18.97 22.32 -24.25
N LEU A 88 -19.64 21.38 -23.58
CA LEU A 88 -19.16 20.00 -23.41
C LEU A 88 -19.71 19.11 -24.51
N ASP A 89 -18.85 18.33 -25.15
CA ASP A 89 -19.32 17.20 -25.94
C ASP A 89 -19.77 16.04 -25.04
N GLU A 90 -20.38 15.02 -25.63
CA GLU A 90 -20.91 13.87 -24.89
C GLU A 90 -19.83 13.07 -24.15
N ARG A 91 -18.65 12.88 -24.77
CA ARG A 91 -17.57 12.09 -24.19
C ARG A 91 -16.92 12.82 -23.03
N GLU A 92 -16.72 14.13 -23.16
CA GLU A 92 -16.22 15.02 -22.11
C GLU A 92 -17.21 15.10 -20.95
N ALA A 93 -18.50 15.28 -21.24
CA ALA A 93 -19.55 15.29 -20.24
C ALA A 93 -19.61 13.97 -19.46
N ALA A 94 -19.53 12.81 -20.13
CA ALA A 94 -19.50 11.52 -19.46
C ALA A 94 -18.28 11.36 -18.53
N ARG A 95 -17.09 11.80 -18.96
CA ARG A 95 -15.88 11.77 -18.12
C ARG A 95 -15.99 12.67 -16.90
N LEU A 96 -16.49 13.90 -17.06
CA LEU A 96 -16.69 14.84 -15.97
C LEU A 96 -17.81 14.37 -15.01
N LEU A 97 -18.86 13.76 -15.54
CA LEU A 97 -19.94 13.16 -14.74
C LEU A 97 -19.40 12.03 -13.86
N ALA A 98 -18.47 11.22 -14.37
CA ALA A 98 -17.81 10.19 -13.58
C ALA A 98 -17.02 10.80 -12.40
N TYR A 99 -16.35 11.94 -12.60
CA TYR A 99 -15.68 12.67 -11.51
C TYR A 99 -16.66 13.31 -10.53
N ALA A 100 -17.75 13.91 -11.01
CA ALA A 100 -18.79 14.49 -10.15
C ALA A 100 -19.44 13.41 -9.26
N THR A 101 -19.78 12.27 -9.87
CA THR A 101 -20.33 11.12 -9.15
C THR A 101 -19.31 10.59 -8.14
N ARG A 102 -18.03 10.46 -8.52
CA ARG A 102 -16.96 10.04 -7.61
C ARG A 102 -16.86 10.95 -6.39
N MET A 103 -16.87 12.28 -6.60
CA MET A 103 -16.74 13.29 -5.55
C MET A 103 -17.83 13.19 -4.49
N ALA A 104 -19.01 12.68 -4.87
CA ALA A 104 -20.19 12.61 -4.03
C ALA A 104 -20.46 11.23 -3.41
N SER A 105 -20.01 10.13 -4.04
CA SER A 105 -20.42 8.78 -3.63
C SER A 105 -19.28 7.80 -3.34
N ARG A 106 -18.04 8.09 -3.75
CA ARG A 106 -16.92 7.15 -3.61
C ARG A 106 -15.95 7.57 -2.53
N THR A 107 -16.00 6.90 -1.39
CA THR A 107 -15.12 7.14 -0.23
C THR A 107 -13.67 6.64 -0.41
N THR A 108 -13.29 6.13 -1.59
CA THR A 108 -11.90 5.73 -1.87
C THR A 108 -11.00 6.97 -2.00
N PRO A 109 -10.01 7.17 -1.11
CA PRO A 109 -9.14 8.35 -1.11
C PRO A 109 -8.44 8.53 -2.45
N PHE A 110 -8.56 9.72 -3.04
CA PHE A 110 -7.94 10.06 -4.32
C PHE A 110 -8.00 11.57 -4.53
N GLY A 111 -6.86 12.24 -4.48
CA GLY A 111 -6.80 13.70 -4.64
C GLY A 111 -7.74 14.38 -3.64
N LEU A 112 -8.56 15.30 -4.16
CA LEU A 112 -9.54 16.04 -3.37
C LEU A 112 -10.93 15.40 -3.33
N PHE A 113 -11.13 14.20 -3.89
CA PHE A 113 -12.47 13.59 -4.00
C PHE A 113 -12.98 12.97 -2.70
N ALA A 114 -12.08 12.52 -1.84
CA ALA A 114 -12.39 11.97 -0.53
C ALA A 114 -11.22 12.20 0.42
N SER A 115 -11.51 12.45 1.70
CA SER A 115 -10.51 12.62 2.75
C SER A 115 -10.50 11.49 3.75
N VAL A 116 -9.38 11.32 4.45
CA VAL A 116 -9.15 10.32 5.50
C VAL A 116 -8.82 10.99 6.83
N GLY A 117 -9.33 10.47 7.94
CA GLY A 117 -9.12 11.05 9.27
C GLY A 117 -9.53 10.05 10.36
N PRO A 118 -9.16 10.29 11.62
CA PRO A 118 -9.49 9.39 12.71
C PRO A 118 -11.00 9.37 13.01
N VAL A 119 -11.46 8.32 13.68
CA VAL A 119 -12.81 8.21 14.23
C VAL A 119 -12.73 8.22 15.75
N ALA A 120 -13.52 9.09 16.38
CA ALA A 120 -13.76 9.05 17.81
C ALA A 120 -15.11 8.36 18.07
N PHE A 121 -15.14 7.40 19.00
CA PHE A 121 -16.40 6.83 19.46
C PHE A 121 -16.94 7.64 20.65
N GLY A 122 -18.22 8.01 20.63
CA GLY A 122 -18.83 8.76 21.72
C GLY A 122 -20.19 9.37 21.36
N ALA A 123 -20.76 10.12 22.31
CA ALA A 123 -22.09 10.72 22.19
C ALA A 123 -22.09 12.09 21.47
N GLU A 124 -20.94 12.74 21.30
CA GLU A 124 -20.85 14.05 20.67
C GLU A 124 -20.69 13.91 19.16
N GLU A 125 -21.62 14.47 18.39
CA GLU A 125 -21.53 14.47 16.93
C GLU A 125 -20.36 15.34 16.44
N ARG A 126 -19.53 14.77 15.56
CA ARG A 126 -18.48 15.49 14.83
C ARG A 126 -18.53 15.11 13.36
N ARG A 127 -18.72 16.12 12.50
CA ARG A 127 -18.85 15.97 11.05
C ARG A 127 -17.68 16.60 10.30
N VAL A 128 -17.53 16.20 9.05
CA VAL A 128 -16.50 16.68 8.14
C VAL A 128 -17.17 17.40 6.98
N ASP A 129 -17.69 18.57 7.32
CA ASP A 129 -18.49 19.36 6.40
C ASP A 129 -17.65 20.42 5.71
N GLY A 130 -17.93 20.63 4.43
CA GLY A 130 -17.26 21.64 3.63
C GLY A 130 -15.77 21.38 3.41
N VAL A 131 -15.15 22.40 2.85
CA VAL A 131 -13.79 22.34 2.30
C VAL A 131 -12.74 22.66 3.37
N THR A 132 -13.01 23.61 4.25
CA THR A 132 -12.08 24.07 5.30
C THR A 132 -11.89 23.04 6.42
N ALA A 133 -12.77 22.05 6.52
CA ALA A 133 -12.60 20.90 7.42
C ALA A 133 -11.55 19.89 6.89
N ARG A 134 -10.98 20.13 5.70
CA ARG A 134 -10.09 19.20 4.99
C ARG A 134 -8.75 19.84 4.72
N VAL A 135 -7.70 19.04 4.80
CA VAL A 135 -6.32 19.46 4.57
C VAL A 135 -5.74 18.63 3.41
N PRO A 136 -5.61 19.22 2.21
CA PRO A 136 -4.89 18.60 1.10
C PRO A 136 -3.39 18.50 1.41
N CYS A 137 -2.85 17.29 1.32
CA CYS A 137 -1.43 17.00 1.49
C CYS A 137 -0.81 16.67 0.13
N ALA A 138 0.06 17.55 -0.36
CA ALA A 138 0.84 17.31 -1.57
C ALA A 138 1.90 16.23 -1.30
N ASN A 139 2.02 15.28 -2.23
CA ASN A 139 3.05 14.25 -2.21
C ASN A 139 3.69 14.20 -3.60
N VAL A 140 4.99 13.92 -3.65
CA VAL A 140 5.68 13.72 -4.91
C VAL A 140 5.40 12.33 -5.45
N ASP A 141 5.13 12.25 -6.74
CA ASP A 141 4.94 10.97 -7.43
C ASP A 141 6.25 10.17 -7.40
N HIS A 142 6.18 8.94 -6.90
CA HIS A 142 7.34 8.08 -6.68
C HIS A 142 8.03 7.68 -7.99
N GLU A 143 7.29 7.55 -9.10
CA GLU A 143 7.88 7.33 -10.42
C GLU A 143 8.75 8.50 -10.84
N TRP A 144 8.24 9.72 -10.64
CA TRP A 144 9.00 10.93 -10.91
C TRP A 144 10.22 11.07 -10.01
N LEU A 145 10.05 10.80 -8.72
CA LEU A 145 11.13 10.94 -7.74
C LEU A 145 12.28 9.95 -8.00
N VAL A 146 11.95 8.68 -8.24
CA VAL A 146 12.96 7.67 -8.62
C VAL A 146 13.64 8.05 -9.94
N GLY A 147 12.87 8.44 -10.96
CA GLY A 147 13.43 8.82 -12.25
C GLY A 147 14.34 10.05 -12.17
N ALA A 148 14.00 11.04 -11.35
CA ALA A 148 14.83 12.23 -11.13
C ALA A 148 16.16 11.87 -10.44
N VAL A 149 16.12 11.07 -9.38
CA VAL A 149 17.33 10.65 -8.66
C VAL A 149 18.21 9.74 -9.52
N ASP A 150 17.62 8.79 -10.26
CA ASP A 150 18.37 7.90 -11.16
C ASP A 150 19.10 8.73 -12.25
N ALA A 151 18.43 9.74 -12.83
CA ALA A 151 19.05 10.63 -13.83
C ALA A 151 20.17 11.52 -13.24
N VAL A 152 20.00 12.03 -12.02
CA VAL A 152 21.05 12.79 -11.33
C VAL A 152 22.25 11.91 -11.03
N ALA A 153 22.03 10.68 -10.53
CA ALA A 153 23.09 9.74 -10.24
C ALA A 153 23.87 9.35 -11.51
N GLU A 154 23.17 9.05 -12.61
CA GLU A 154 23.81 8.73 -13.89
C GLU A 154 24.73 9.86 -14.37
N LYS A 155 24.23 11.11 -14.31
CA LYS A 155 25.02 12.28 -14.68
C LYS A 155 26.20 12.51 -13.73
N ALA A 156 26.00 12.37 -12.42
CA ALA A 156 27.05 12.50 -11.41
C ALA A 156 28.22 11.54 -11.69
N PHE A 157 27.92 10.26 -12.02
CA PHE A 157 28.94 9.29 -12.40
C PHE A 157 29.67 9.61 -13.71
N ALA A 158 28.99 10.26 -14.66
CA ALA A 158 29.58 10.70 -15.93
C ALA A 158 30.51 11.91 -15.74
N ASP A 159 30.09 12.85 -14.89
CA ASP A 159 30.83 14.07 -14.57
C ASP A 159 31.95 13.85 -13.53
N GLY A 160 32.01 12.65 -12.93
CA GLY A 160 33.04 12.27 -11.96
C GLY A 160 32.80 12.80 -10.55
N GLU A 161 31.56 13.18 -10.24
CA GLU A 161 31.13 13.52 -8.88
C GLU A 161 31.07 12.25 -8.02
N ASP A 162 31.39 12.39 -6.74
CA ASP A 162 31.32 11.28 -5.81
C ASP A 162 29.86 11.00 -5.40
N VAL A 163 29.49 9.73 -5.43
CA VAL A 163 28.13 9.25 -5.15
C VAL A 163 28.23 8.12 -4.14
N VAL A 164 27.39 8.15 -3.11
CA VAL A 164 27.28 7.04 -2.17
C VAL A 164 26.58 5.86 -2.84
N VAL A 165 27.22 4.71 -2.86
CA VAL A 165 26.72 3.47 -3.45
C VAL A 165 26.58 2.38 -2.40
N VAL A 166 25.56 1.55 -2.55
CA VAL A 166 25.30 0.40 -1.70
C VAL A 166 25.16 -0.88 -2.52
N ARG A 167 25.59 -2.00 -1.97
CA ARG A 167 25.43 -3.33 -2.55
C ARG A 167 23.95 -3.69 -2.68
N ALA A 168 23.55 -4.22 -3.84
CA ALA A 168 22.24 -4.84 -4.00
C ALA A 168 22.06 -6.04 -3.06
N THR A 169 20.86 -6.22 -2.52
CA THR A 169 20.61 -7.11 -1.38
C THR A 169 20.04 -8.47 -1.77
N ALA A 170 19.40 -8.60 -2.93
CA ALA A 170 18.96 -9.89 -3.48
C ALA A 170 20.10 -10.59 -4.24
N LEU A 171 21.30 -10.62 -3.62
CA LEU A 171 22.56 -11.02 -4.21
C LEU A 171 23.12 -12.26 -3.50
N ARG A 172 23.53 -13.27 -4.26
CA ARG A 172 24.17 -14.47 -3.70
C ARG A 172 25.46 -14.82 -4.42
N ARG A 173 26.32 -15.59 -3.74
CA ARG A 173 27.51 -16.20 -4.34
C ARG A 173 27.17 -17.60 -4.86
N GLU A 174 27.57 -17.89 -6.10
CA GLU A 174 27.44 -19.18 -6.79
C GLU A 174 28.84 -19.63 -7.24
N GLY A 175 29.61 -20.25 -6.34
CA GLY A 175 30.99 -20.64 -6.63
C GLY A 175 31.84 -19.44 -7.05
N SER A 176 32.27 -19.42 -8.32
CA SER A 176 33.10 -18.37 -8.92
C SER A 176 32.33 -17.18 -9.47
N ARG A 177 31.01 -17.08 -9.21
CA ARG A 177 30.17 -15.98 -9.68
C ARG A 177 29.34 -15.36 -8.57
N PHE A 178 29.00 -14.09 -8.73
CA PHE A 178 27.90 -13.46 -8.02
C PHE A 178 26.66 -13.48 -8.91
N ALA A 179 25.51 -13.77 -8.31
CA ALA A 179 24.22 -13.87 -8.96
C ALA A 179 23.24 -12.93 -8.28
N LEU A 180 22.80 -11.91 -9.02
CA LEU A 180 21.80 -10.95 -8.60
C LEU A 180 20.43 -11.39 -9.10
N LEU A 181 19.48 -11.56 -8.18
CA LEU A 181 18.08 -11.81 -8.51
C LEU A 181 17.44 -10.50 -8.98
N ASP A 182 17.28 -10.41 -10.29
CA ASP A 182 16.71 -9.24 -10.95
C ASP A 182 15.19 -9.41 -11.11
N GLU A 183 14.41 -8.55 -10.45
CA GLU A 183 12.95 -8.51 -10.53
C GLU A 183 12.39 -8.32 -11.95
N ARG A 184 13.18 -7.78 -12.88
CA ARG A 184 12.78 -7.60 -14.28
C ARG A 184 13.00 -8.85 -15.13
N LYS A 185 13.67 -9.88 -14.59
CA LYS A 185 14.04 -11.10 -15.31
C LYS A 185 13.41 -12.33 -14.67
N VAL A 186 12.09 -12.33 -14.55
CA VAL A 186 11.31 -13.45 -14.00
C VAL A 186 10.73 -14.27 -15.14
N LEU A 187 11.02 -15.56 -15.16
CA LEU A 187 10.28 -16.50 -16.00
C LEU A 187 9.15 -17.10 -15.19
N SER A 188 7.97 -17.19 -15.79
CA SER A 188 6.89 -17.98 -15.23
C SER A 188 6.64 -19.16 -16.16
N ASP A 189 6.65 -20.36 -15.61
CA ASP A 189 6.04 -21.54 -16.22
C ASP A 189 4.85 -21.98 -15.35
N GLY A 190 4.10 -22.98 -15.82
CA GLY A 190 2.95 -23.51 -15.07
C GLY A 190 3.30 -24.12 -13.71
N ALA A 191 4.60 -24.26 -13.37
CA ALA A 191 5.10 -24.82 -12.12
C ALA A 191 5.64 -23.76 -11.14
N GLY A 192 5.74 -22.49 -11.54
CA GLY A 192 6.27 -21.44 -10.68
C GLY A 192 6.75 -20.21 -11.41
N SER A 193 7.23 -19.24 -10.62
CA SER A 193 8.07 -18.17 -11.14
C SER A 193 9.51 -18.43 -10.67
N GLN A 194 10.47 -18.31 -11.58
CA GLN A 194 11.89 -18.41 -11.27
C GLN A 194 12.59 -17.13 -11.68
N TYR A 195 13.44 -16.64 -10.78
CA TYR A 195 14.35 -15.55 -11.12
C TYR A 195 15.44 -16.04 -12.07
N ARG A 196 15.66 -15.32 -13.16
CA ARG A 196 16.94 -15.37 -13.88
C ARG A 196 17.90 -14.41 -13.18
N SER A 197 19.08 -14.93 -12.89
CA SER A 197 20.13 -14.13 -12.28
C SER A 197 20.90 -13.35 -13.35
N VAL A 198 21.21 -12.09 -13.07
CA VAL A 198 22.35 -11.43 -13.72
C VAL A 198 23.60 -11.94 -12.99
N THR A 199 24.58 -12.45 -13.75
CA THR A 199 25.79 -13.01 -13.14
C THR A 199 27.04 -12.28 -13.58
N ILE A 200 27.96 -12.09 -12.63
CA ILE A 200 29.31 -11.56 -12.87
C ILE A 200 30.33 -12.49 -12.22
N ALA A 201 31.57 -12.49 -12.71
CA ALA A 201 32.65 -13.22 -12.07
C ALA A 201 32.91 -12.66 -10.66
N ALA A 202 33.02 -13.54 -9.66
CA ALA A 202 33.44 -13.20 -8.31
C ALA A 202 34.97 -13.07 -8.27
N SER A 203 35.51 -12.12 -9.04
CA SER A 203 36.93 -11.79 -9.00
C SER A 203 37.27 -11.05 -7.70
N PRO A 204 38.52 -11.12 -7.21
CA PRO A 204 38.90 -10.45 -5.96
C PRO A 204 38.55 -8.95 -5.90
N PRO A 205 38.68 -8.16 -6.99
CA PRO A 205 38.24 -6.75 -6.99
C PRO A 205 36.72 -6.58 -6.85
N VAL A 206 35.92 -7.45 -7.49
CA VAL A 206 34.45 -7.41 -7.40
C VAL A 206 34.01 -7.78 -5.99
N GLU A 207 34.58 -8.84 -5.42
CA GLU A 207 34.29 -9.28 -4.05
C GLU A 207 34.61 -8.18 -3.05
N CYS A 208 35.80 -7.58 -3.14
CA CYS A 208 36.19 -6.45 -2.29
C CYS A 208 35.22 -5.27 -2.44
N ALA A 209 34.79 -4.93 -3.66
CA ALA A 209 33.87 -3.82 -3.90
C ALA A 209 32.51 -4.06 -3.24
N LEU A 210 31.94 -5.26 -3.41
CA LEU A 210 30.63 -5.60 -2.88
C LEU A 210 30.64 -5.68 -1.35
N GLU A 211 31.69 -6.24 -0.75
CA GLU A 211 31.85 -6.29 0.71
C GLU A 211 31.89 -4.91 1.34
N HIS A 212 32.68 -3.98 0.79
CA HIS A 212 32.82 -2.63 1.34
C HIS A 212 31.58 -1.75 1.11
N ALA A 213 30.83 -2.02 0.04
CA ALA A 213 29.59 -1.30 -0.24
C ALA A 213 28.37 -1.87 0.51
N ALA A 214 28.51 -2.88 1.37
CA ALA A 214 27.36 -3.56 2.02
C ALA A 214 26.50 -2.61 2.88
N ALA A 215 27.12 -1.63 3.55
CA ALA A 215 26.45 -0.63 4.39
C ALA A 215 26.41 0.77 3.76
N GLY A 216 26.76 0.88 2.47
CA GLY A 216 26.92 2.17 1.78
C GLY A 216 28.33 2.74 1.93
N CYS A 217 28.91 3.20 0.81
CA CYS A 217 30.21 3.89 0.81
C CYS A 217 30.31 4.89 -0.35
N SER A 218 31.22 5.85 -0.24
CA SER A 218 31.60 6.72 -1.36
C SER A 218 32.16 5.90 -2.53
N ALA A 219 31.71 6.17 -3.75
CA ALA A 219 32.20 5.52 -4.95
C ALA A 219 33.67 5.84 -5.20
N ASP A 220 34.11 7.06 -4.89
CA ASP A 220 35.51 7.47 -5.00
C ASP A 220 36.41 6.84 -3.96
N ALA A 221 35.94 6.72 -2.71
CA ALA A 221 36.64 6.00 -1.65
C ALA A 221 36.78 4.52 -2.00
N LEU A 222 35.72 3.90 -2.53
CA LEU A 222 35.74 2.52 -3.01
C LEU A 222 36.72 2.36 -4.17
N ALA A 223 36.74 3.27 -5.13
CA ALA A 223 37.70 3.23 -6.23
C ALA A 223 39.15 3.40 -5.76
N ALA A 224 39.40 4.28 -4.79
CA ALA A 224 40.73 4.46 -4.19
C ALA A 224 41.20 3.19 -3.47
N LEU A 225 40.34 2.58 -2.67
CA LEU A 225 40.60 1.32 -1.99
C LEU A 225 40.96 0.20 -2.98
N LEU A 226 40.20 0.07 -4.06
CA LEU A 226 40.44 -0.94 -5.10
C LEU A 226 41.74 -0.67 -5.85
N ALA A 227 42.05 0.60 -6.14
CA ALA A 227 43.29 1.00 -6.81
C ALA A 227 44.52 0.62 -5.99
N GLU A 228 44.50 0.92 -4.68
CA GLU A 228 45.58 0.60 -3.75
C GLU A 228 45.72 -0.92 -3.58
N ARG A 229 44.63 -1.61 -3.19
CA ARG A 229 44.65 -3.04 -2.84
C ARG A 229 45.07 -3.94 -3.99
N PHE A 230 44.72 -3.57 -5.22
CA PHE A 230 45.03 -4.37 -6.41
C PHE A 230 46.13 -3.77 -7.29
N SER A 231 46.77 -2.69 -6.84
CA SER A 231 47.86 -2.00 -7.55
C SER A 231 47.49 -1.67 -9.00
N VAL A 232 46.32 -1.06 -9.20
CA VAL A 232 45.81 -0.62 -10.51
C VAL A 232 45.59 0.88 -10.54
N GLU A 233 45.58 1.46 -11.73
CA GLU A 233 45.22 2.86 -11.95
C GLU A 233 43.83 3.20 -11.36
N ARG A 234 43.72 4.36 -10.70
CA ARG A 234 42.47 4.81 -10.07
C ARG A 234 41.31 4.89 -11.05
N GLU A 235 41.56 5.33 -12.29
CA GLU A 235 40.53 5.42 -13.32
C GLU A 235 40.01 4.04 -13.75
N ARG A 236 40.88 3.01 -13.75
CA ARG A 236 40.46 1.63 -14.01
C ARG A 236 39.58 1.10 -12.87
N ALA A 237 39.90 1.43 -11.63
CA ALA A 237 39.06 1.08 -10.48
C ALA A 237 37.70 1.81 -10.52
N ARG A 238 37.68 3.10 -10.85
CA ARG A 238 36.43 3.87 -11.08
C ARG A 238 35.58 3.25 -12.18
N SER A 239 36.18 2.85 -13.30
CA SER A 239 35.47 2.16 -14.38
C SER A 239 34.83 0.84 -13.93
N LEU A 240 35.48 0.09 -13.03
CA LEU A 240 34.87 -1.11 -12.44
C LEU A 240 33.65 -0.75 -11.58
N VAL A 241 33.75 0.25 -10.70
CA VAL A 241 32.63 0.71 -9.86
C VAL A 241 31.45 1.12 -10.75
N ARG A 242 31.69 1.92 -11.80
CA ARG A 242 30.66 2.34 -12.76
C ARG A 242 29.97 1.15 -13.41
N LYS A 243 30.73 0.14 -13.87
CA LYS A 243 30.16 -1.10 -14.45
C LYS A 243 29.31 -1.89 -13.46
N LEU A 244 29.69 -1.89 -12.18
CA LEU A 244 28.89 -2.55 -11.13
C LEU A 244 27.57 -1.80 -10.86
N VAL A 245 27.57 -0.47 -10.97
CA VAL A 245 26.35 0.36 -10.92
C VAL A 245 25.47 0.12 -12.15
N GLU A 246 26.03 0.16 -13.36
CA GLU A 246 25.33 -0.13 -14.62
C GLU A 246 24.70 -1.54 -14.60
N ALA A 247 25.40 -2.52 -14.03
CA ALA A 247 24.90 -3.88 -13.85
C ALA A 247 24.00 -4.07 -12.60
N ARG A 248 23.76 -3.01 -11.83
CA ARG A 248 22.94 -2.94 -10.60
C ARG A 248 23.41 -3.83 -9.44
N PHE A 249 24.67 -4.26 -9.44
CA PHE A 249 25.28 -4.89 -8.26
C PHE A 249 25.58 -3.85 -7.17
N LEU A 250 25.79 -2.61 -7.58
CA LEU A 250 25.77 -1.43 -6.73
C LEU A 250 24.58 -0.54 -7.14
N ILE A 251 23.97 0.12 -6.17
CA ILE A 251 22.80 0.98 -6.34
C ILE A 251 23.14 2.34 -5.69
N PRO A 252 22.79 3.49 -6.31
CA PRO A 252 22.91 4.78 -5.64
C PRO A 252 22.11 4.79 -4.34
N ALA A 253 22.74 5.13 -3.21
CA ALA A 253 22.10 5.12 -1.90
C ALA A 253 20.99 6.17 -1.79
N ALA A 254 21.10 7.27 -2.53
CA ALA A 254 20.08 8.31 -2.62
C ALA A 254 18.79 7.85 -3.32
N ARG A 255 18.80 6.70 -4.02
CA ARG A 255 17.64 6.18 -4.74
C ARG A 255 16.48 5.94 -3.77
N PRO A 256 15.33 6.61 -3.94
CA PRO A 256 14.34 6.72 -2.89
C PRO A 256 13.49 5.46 -2.78
N ALA A 257 13.57 4.80 -1.62
CA ALA A 257 12.58 3.81 -1.22
C ALA A 257 11.22 4.50 -0.93
N PRO A 258 10.08 3.82 -1.12
CA PRO A 258 8.77 4.41 -0.86
C PRO A 258 8.48 4.45 0.65
N LEU A 259 9.16 5.36 1.34
CA LEU A 259 8.97 5.67 2.76
C LEU A 259 8.43 7.10 2.92
N ASP A 260 7.86 7.42 4.07
CA ASP A 260 7.34 8.77 4.36
C ASP A 260 8.45 9.81 4.58
N ASP A 261 9.67 9.38 4.92
CA ASP A 261 10.86 10.22 5.15
C ASP A 261 11.75 10.40 3.91
N ALA A 262 11.33 9.94 2.73
CA ALA A 262 12.15 9.92 1.52
C ALA A 262 12.75 11.30 1.15
N HIS A 263 12.01 12.40 1.37
CA HIS A 263 12.49 13.76 1.11
C HIS A 263 13.60 14.17 2.09
N ALA A 264 13.47 13.80 3.37
CA ALA A 264 14.46 14.11 4.40
C ALA A 264 15.76 13.32 4.16
N ARG A 265 15.65 12.06 3.75
CA ARG A 265 16.79 11.23 3.33
C ARG A 265 17.50 11.81 2.11
N LEU A 266 16.75 12.26 1.10
CA LEU A 266 17.38 12.88 -0.06
C LEU A 266 18.17 14.15 0.32
N ALA A 267 17.63 14.94 1.26
CA ALA A 267 18.31 16.11 1.79
C ALA A 267 19.58 15.77 2.60
N SER A 268 19.70 14.57 3.19
CA SER A 268 20.95 14.16 3.83
C SER A 268 22.05 13.86 2.81
N PHE A 269 21.73 13.14 1.73
CA PHE A 269 22.68 12.88 0.64
C PHE A 269 23.14 14.13 -0.09
N ALA A 270 22.25 15.12 -0.25
CA ALA A 270 22.59 16.38 -0.91
C ALA A 270 23.64 17.23 -0.17
N ARG A 271 24.01 16.88 1.07
CA ARG A 271 25.11 17.55 1.78
C ARG A 271 26.48 17.20 1.19
N ASP A 272 26.62 15.97 0.71
CA ASP A 272 27.87 15.44 0.18
C ASP A 272 27.84 15.30 -1.36
N GLN A 273 26.65 15.25 -1.96
CA GLN A 273 26.44 15.21 -3.42
C GLN A 273 25.68 16.47 -3.89
N GLN A 274 26.44 17.46 -4.38
CA GLN A 274 25.92 18.78 -4.76
C GLN A 274 24.90 18.72 -5.91
N SER A 275 25.00 17.74 -6.81
CA SER A 275 24.04 17.57 -7.91
C SER A 275 22.61 17.27 -7.45
N LEU A 276 22.41 16.81 -6.22
CA LEU A 276 21.07 16.61 -5.64
C LEU A 276 20.43 17.91 -5.12
N ALA A 277 21.20 19.00 -4.94
CA ALA A 277 20.69 20.23 -4.33
C ALA A 277 19.49 20.85 -5.08
N PRO A 278 19.48 20.97 -6.43
CA PRO A 278 18.32 21.51 -7.15
C PRO A 278 17.05 20.68 -6.95
N LEU A 279 17.20 19.36 -6.85
CA LEU A 279 16.09 18.45 -6.59
C LEU A 279 15.54 18.67 -5.18
N VAL A 280 16.42 18.73 -4.17
CA VAL A 280 16.02 19.00 -2.78
C VAL A 280 15.33 20.36 -2.62
N ASP A 281 15.83 21.39 -3.29
CA ASP A 281 15.22 22.73 -3.25
C ASP A 281 13.83 22.74 -3.90
N ALA A 282 13.64 22.03 -5.02
CA ALA A 282 12.32 21.85 -5.63
C ALA A 282 11.35 21.10 -4.70
N LEU A 283 11.82 20.10 -3.96
CA LEU A 283 11.01 19.38 -2.96
C LEU A 283 10.63 20.27 -1.77
N ARG A 284 11.54 21.14 -1.31
CA ARG A 284 11.27 22.12 -0.23
C ARG A 284 10.27 23.20 -0.62
N ALA A 285 10.19 23.51 -1.92
CA ALA A 285 9.24 24.49 -2.44
C ALA A 285 7.79 23.96 -2.50
N ILE A 286 7.57 22.67 -2.27
CA ILE A 286 6.22 22.08 -2.22
C ILE A 286 5.43 22.73 -1.08
N PRO A 287 4.22 23.25 -1.35
CA PRO A 287 3.43 23.93 -0.33
C PRO A 287 3.16 23.06 0.90
N THR A 288 3.32 23.65 2.09
CA THR A 288 2.93 23.00 3.34
C THR A 288 1.42 22.76 3.40
N PRO A 289 0.95 21.61 3.91
CA PRO A 289 -0.47 21.32 4.03
C PRO A 289 -1.21 22.40 4.84
N ALA A 290 -2.31 22.91 4.29
CA ALA A 290 -3.17 23.90 4.93
C ALA A 290 -4.65 23.57 4.70
N PRO A 291 -5.56 23.92 5.63
CA PRO A 291 -6.98 23.71 5.42
C PRO A 291 -7.51 24.44 4.18
N GLY A 292 -8.37 23.81 3.39
CA GLY A 292 -8.96 24.41 2.19
C GLY A 292 -8.70 23.66 0.88
N ILE A 293 -8.68 24.41 -0.23
CA ILE A 293 -8.32 23.93 -1.58
C ILE A 293 -6.97 24.55 -1.95
N PRO A 294 -6.05 23.78 -2.57
CA PRO A 294 -4.80 24.37 -3.06
C PRO A 294 -5.08 25.31 -4.23
N ALA A 295 -4.40 26.46 -4.25
CA ALA A 295 -4.49 27.39 -5.37
C ALA A 295 -3.95 26.75 -6.66
N VAL A 296 -4.70 26.81 -7.76
CA VAL A 296 -4.30 26.21 -9.05
C VAL A 296 -2.95 26.75 -9.54
N ALA A 297 -2.67 28.04 -9.33
CA ALA A 297 -1.38 28.63 -9.67
C ALA A 297 -0.20 28.02 -8.88
N ALA A 298 -0.41 27.69 -7.60
CA ALA A 298 0.61 27.03 -6.78
C ALA A 298 0.84 25.57 -7.22
N LEU A 299 -0.23 24.88 -7.64
CA LEU A 299 -0.12 23.54 -8.24
C LEU A 299 0.74 23.58 -9.51
N ASP A 300 0.43 24.52 -10.41
CA ASP A 300 1.14 24.66 -11.68
C ASP A 300 2.61 25.06 -11.46
N ALA A 301 2.87 26.01 -10.56
CA ALA A 301 4.23 26.40 -10.19
C ALA A 301 5.04 25.21 -9.64
N THR A 302 4.44 24.41 -8.76
CA THR A 302 5.09 23.20 -8.21
C THR A 302 5.41 22.20 -9.31
N VAL A 303 4.46 21.94 -10.21
CA VAL A 303 4.65 20.99 -11.34
C VAL A 303 5.75 21.47 -12.28
N GLU A 304 5.79 22.76 -12.62
CA GLU A 304 6.82 23.30 -13.51
C GLU A 304 8.21 23.28 -12.86
N GLN A 305 8.31 23.59 -11.55
CA GLN A 305 9.57 23.48 -10.80
C GLN A 305 10.11 22.05 -10.79
N LEU A 306 9.26 21.05 -10.50
CA LEU A 306 9.67 19.65 -10.52
C LEU A 306 10.07 19.23 -11.94
N LYS A 307 9.32 19.60 -12.97
CA LYS A 307 9.67 19.28 -14.36
C LYS A 307 10.98 19.90 -14.83
N ALA A 308 11.42 21.01 -14.24
CA ALA A 308 12.70 21.63 -14.57
C ALA A 308 13.91 20.84 -14.05
N VAL A 309 13.73 19.98 -13.04
CA VAL A 309 14.82 19.24 -12.37
C VAL A 309 14.70 17.72 -12.46
N GLY A 310 13.67 17.21 -13.15
CA GLY A 310 13.41 15.77 -13.27
C GLY A 310 12.71 15.40 -14.59
N PRO A 311 12.19 14.16 -14.72
CA PRO A 311 11.59 13.68 -15.96
C PRO A 311 10.36 14.51 -16.37
N ALA A 312 10.48 15.23 -17.50
CA ALA A 312 9.45 16.14 -18.00
C ALA A 312 8.25 15.41 -18.64
N ASP A 313 8.45 14.17 -19.08
CA ASP A 313 7.45 13.28 -19.69
C ASP A 313 6.44 12.74 -18.68
N ILE A 314 6.79 12.70 -17.40
CA ILE A 314 5.84 12.35 -16.34
C ILE A 314 4.82 13.49 -16.19
N ALA A 315 3.59 13.20 -16.59
CA ALA A 315 2.53 14.19 -16.71
C ALA A 315 2.14 14.83 -15.37
N GLN A 316 2.24 14.07 -14.26
CA GLN A 316 1.83 14.46 -12.92
C GLN A 316 2.93 14.09 -11.90
N PRO A 317 3.89 14.98 -11.63
CA PRO A 317 4.96 14.73 -10.66
C PRO A 317 4.48 14.91 -9.19
N VAL A 318 3.24 15.35 -8.98
CA VAL A 318 2.62 15.53 -7.67
C VAL A 318 1.24 14.87 -7.65
N PHE A 319 0.90 14.24 -6.54
CA PHE A 319 -0.46 13.79 -6.21
C PHE A 319 -0.88 14.30 -4.83
N TYR A 320 -2.17 14.19 -4.53
CA TYR A 320 -2.73 14.66 -3.25
C TYR A 320 -3.43 13.54 -2.50
N ASP A 321 -3.22 13.53 -1.19
CA ASP A 321 -4.09 12.86 -0.22
C ASP A 321 -4.78 13.94 0.61
N SER A 322 -6.11 13.89 0.71
CA SER A 322 -6.84 14.81 1.59
C SER A 322 -7.05 14.20 2.97
N THR A 323 -6.83 14.98 4.02
CA THR A 323 -7.03 14.57 5.41
C THR A 323 -8.11 15.40 6.09
N HIS A 324 -8.59 14.96 7.26
CA HIS A 324 -9.54 15.72 8.09
C HIS A 324 -9.37 15.38 9.57
N ARG A 325 -9.92 16.24 10.44
CA ARG A 325 -9.97 16.01 11.90
C ARG A 325 -10.90 14.85 12.24
N ALA A 326 -10.86 14.39 13.50
CA ALA A 326 -11.69 13.28 13.95
C ALA A 326 -13.18 13.50 13.67
N LEU A 327 -13.83 12.54 13.02
CA LEU A 327 -15.28 12.42 12.98
C LEU A 327 -15.78 11.55 14.13
N ALA A 328 -17.06 11.63 14.47
CA ALA A 328 -17.63 10.83 15.56
C ALA A 328 -18.54 9.70 15.07
N LEU A 329 -18.52 8.58 15.77
CA LEU A 329 -19.53 7.52 15.69
C LEU A 329 -20.07 7.20 17.09
N PRO A 330 -21.38 6.93 17.25
CA PRO A 330 -21.92 6.44 18.52
C PRO A 330 -21.31 5.10 18.95
N GLU A 331 -21.22 4.88 20.26
CA GLU A 331 -20.53 3.72 20.84
C GLU A 331 -21.15 2.38 20.43
N ASN A 332 -22.48 2.33 20.25
CA ASN A 332 -23.19 1.12 19.85
C ASN A 332 -22.76 0.57 18.48
N VAL A 333 -22.14 1.40 17.63
CA VAL A 333 -21.58 0.96 16.34
C VAL A 333 -20.44 -0.04 16.54
N ARG A 334 -19.68 0.05 17.64
CA ARG A 334 -18.55 -0.85 17.92
C ARG A 334 -18.99 -2.30 17.96
N ASP A 335 -20.00 -2.61 18.77
CA ASP A 335 -20.49 -3.98 18.95
C ASP A 335 -20.97 -4.58 17.62
N ASP A 336 -21.59 -3.75 16.79
CA ASP A 336 -22.10 -4.15 15.49
C ASP A 336 -20.97 -4.38 14.48
N VAL A 337 -19.89 -3.60 14.54
CA VAL A 337 -18.66 -3.82 13.75
C VAL A 337 -17.95 -5.10 14.21
N VAL A 338 -17.94 -5.41 15.51
CA VAL A 338 -17.42 -6.69 16.02
C VAL A 338 -18.21 -7.87 15.46
N ARG A 339 -19.54 -7.77 15.40
CA ARG A 339 -20.39 -8.80 14.77
C ARG A 339 -20.12 -8.93 13.27
N LEU A 340 -19.93 -7.81 12.56
CA LEU A 340 -19.51 -7.85 11.16
C LEU A 340 -18.15 -8.56 11.02
N ALA A 341 -17.18 -8.24 11.87
CA ALA A 341 -15.86 -8.86 11.86
C ALA A 341 -15.93 -10.38 12.09
N ASP A 342 -16.75 -10.87 13.02
CA ASP A 342 -16.99 -12.31 13.23
C ASP A 342 -17.49 -12.99 11.95
N VAL A 343 -18.50 -12.40 11.28
CA VAL A 343 -19.02 -12.91 10.00
C VAL A 343 -17.94 -12.93 8.92
N LEU A 344 -17.15 -11.87 8.82
CA LEU A 344 -16.09 -11.73 7.80
C LEU A 344 -14.95 -12.74 8.02
N ILE A 345 -14.51 -12.95 9.26
CA ILE A 345 -13.47 -13.93 9.59
C ILE A 345 -13.92 -15.35 9.24
N ARG A 346 -15.13 -15.75 9.64
CA ARG A 346 -15.70 -17.07 9.33
C ARG A 346 -15.86 -17.31 7.83
N SER A 347 -16.17 -16.24 7.10
CA SER A 347 -16.41 -16.31 5.66
C SER A 347 -15.13 -16.17 4.84
N GLY A 348 -14.02 -15.76 5.45
CA GLY A 348 -12.73 -15.58 4.82
C GLY A 348 -12.13 -16.91 4.37
N GLY A 349 -11.59 -16.94 3.16
CA GLY A 349 -10.73 -18.03 2.71
C GLY A 349 -9.33 -17.88 3.29
N ARG A 350 -8.69 -18.99 3.65
CA ARG A 350 -7.24 -19.05 3.86
C ARG A 350 -6.58 -19.62 2.62
N GLU A 351 -5.56 -18.92 2.16
CA GLU A 351 -4.65 -19.43 1.15
C GLU A 351 -3.60 -20.27 1.85
N HIS A 352 -3.37 -21.47 1.34
CA HIS A 352 -2.42 -22.42 1.88
C HIS A 352 -1.29 -22.67 0.88
N LEU A 353 -0.09 -22.89 1.40
CA LEU A 353 1.10 -23.26 0.63
C LEU A 353 1.45 -24.74 0.85
N ASP A 354 0.44 -25.60 0.99
CA ASP A 354 0.63 -27.03 1.31
C ASP A 354 1.43 -27.73 0.20
N ALA A 355 1.06 -27.55 -1.07
CA ALA A 355 1.81 -28.10 -2.21
C ALA A 355 3.27 -27.60 -2.27
N TYR A 356 3.50 -26.33 -1.92
CA TYR A 356 4.84 -25.77 -1.86
C TYR A 356 5.65 -26.32 -0.67
N ARG A 357 5.02 -26.52 0.49
CA ARG A 357 5.61 -27.20 1.64
C ARG A 357 6.01 -28.63 1.30
N ASP A 358 5.16 -29.36 0.58
CA ASP A 358 5.45 -30.74 0.19
C ASP A 358 6.65 -30.81 -0.76
N ARG A 359 6.79 -29.83 -1.68
CA ARG A 359 8.00 -29.69 -2.52
C ARG A 359 9.24 -29.35 -1.71
N PHE A 360 9.12 -28.51 -0.68
CA PHE A 360 10.22 -28.22 0.24
C PHE A 360 10.69 -29.50 0.93
N VAL A 361 9.78 -30.25 1.56
CA VAL A 361 10.12 -31.52 2.24
C VAL A 361 10.69 -32.53 1.26
N THR A 362 10.12 -32.66 0.06
CA THR A 362 10.62 -33.58 -0.98
C THR A 362 12.04 -33.22 -1.42
N ARG A 363 12.34 -31.93 -1.63
CA ARG A 363 13.65 -31.48 -2.13
C ARG A 363 14.75 -31.52 -1.07
N TYR A 364 14.39 -31.26 0.17
CA TYR A 364 15.34 -31.07 1.28
C TYR A 364 15.33 -32.20 2.31
N GLU A 365 14.46 -33.20 2.09
CA GLU A 365 14.35 -34.46 2.83
C GLU A 365 14.07 -34.31 4.34
N SER A 366 13.65 -33.12 4.78
CA SER A 366 13.43 -32.80 6.19
C SER A 366 12.52 -31.58 6.35
N SER A 367 11.69 -31.62 7.40
CA SER A 367 10.92 -30.47 7.89
C SER A 367 11.70 -29.59 8.87
N GLU A 368 12.83 -30.08 9.39
CA GLU A 368 13.65 -29.38 10.39
C GLU A 368 14.79 -28.57 9.75
N ARG A 369 15.07 -28.80 8.46
CA ARG A 369 16.15 -28.11 7.75
C ARG A 369 15.79 -26.65 7.50
N LEU A 370 16.71 -25.76 7.84
CA LEU A 370 16.70 -24.35 7.46
C LEU A 370 17.52 -24.15 6.18
N VAL A 371 16.91 -23.57 5.14
CA VAL A 371 17.55 -23.33 3.84
C VAL A 371 17.69 -21.83 3.60
N PRO A 372 18.86 -21.32 3.17
CA PRO A 372 19.00 -19.90 2.83
C PRO A 372 17.98 -19.45 1.79
N LEU A 373 17.31 -18.31 2.05
CA LEU A 373 16.23 -17.79 1.20
C LEU A 373 16.67 -17.66 -0.26
N LEU A 374 17.83 -17.03 -0.50
CA LEU A 374 18.36 -16.80 -1.84
C LEU A 374 18.80 -18.09 -2.56
N GLU A 375 19.14 -19.16 -1.82
CA GLU A 375 19.38 -20.49 -2.41
C GLU A 375 18.07 -21.14 -2.83
N LEU A 376 17.07 -21.09 -1.95
CA LEU A 376 15.77 -21.70 -2.15
C LEU A 376 15.00 -21.12 -3.34
N VAL A 377 15.03 -19.79 -3.52
CA VAL A 377 14.37 -19.13 -4.67
C VAL A 377 15.20 -19.16 -5.96
N GLY A 378 16.48 -19.56 -5.86
CA GLY A 378 17.42 -19.59 -6.98
C GLY A 378 17.29 -20.85 -7.85
N PRO A 379 18.06 -20.93 -8.96
CA PRO A 379 18.02 -22.05 -9.92
C PRO A 379 18.22 -23.46 -9.37
N HIS A 380 18.84 -23.61 -8.19
CA HIS A 380 19.13 -24.91 -7.57
C HIS A 380 18.17 -25.29 -6.43
N GLY A 381 17.28 -24.35 -6.06
CA GLY A 381 16.25 -24.54 -5.05
C GLY A 381 14.93 -25.01 -5.66
N ILE A 382 13.84 -24.66 -4.98
CA ILE A 382 12.47 -24.95 -5.44
C ILE A 382 11.78 -23.71 -6.05
N GLY A 383 12.45 -22.57 -6.13
CA GLY A 383 11.85 -21.33 -6.63
C GLY A 383 10.77 -20.80 -5.68
N ILE A 384 9.92 -19.91 -6.17
CA ILE A 384 8.79 -19.35 -5.40
C ILE A 384 7.46 -20.03 -5.79
N PRO A 385 6.46 -20.02 -4.89
CA PRO A 385 5.16 -20.64 -5.17
C PRO A 385 4.52 -20.10 -6.46
N SER A 386 4.03 -21.04 -7.28
CA SER A 386 3.14 -20.77 -8.40
C SER A 386 1.74 -20.37 -7.91
N LYS A 387 0.94 -19.76 -8.79
CA LYS A 387 -0.46 -19.45 -8.47
C LYS A 387 -1.33 -20.70 -8.25
N THR A 388 -0.95 -21.84 -8.84
CA THR A 388 -1.67 -23.11 -8.71
C THR A 388 -1.38 -23.81 -7.39
N GLU A 389 -0.24 -23.52 -6.75
CA GLU A 389 0.10 -24.02 -5.41
C GLU A 389 -0.57 -23.22 -4.28
N VAL A 390 -1.19 -22.08 -4.61
CA VAL A 390 -1.98 -21.29 -3.67
C VAL A 390 -3.40 -21.83 -3.64
N GLU A 391 -3.67 -22.70 -2.68
CA GLU A 391 -4.94 -23.43 -2.60
C GLU A 391 -5.95 -22.74 -1.67
N ARG A 392 -7.24 -22.87 -2.02
CA ARG A 392 -8.37 -22.49 -1.17
C ARG A 392 -9.26 -23.70 -0.95
N LYS A 393 -9.58 -23.99 0.32
CA LYS A 393 -10.49 -25.10 0.64
C LYS A 393 -11.89 -24.84 0.04
N PRO A 394 -12.50 -25.83 -0.62
CA PRO A 394 -13.84 -25.68 -1.16
C PRO A 394 -14.88 -25.59 -0.05
N LEU A 395 -16.02 -24.96 -0.34
CA LEU A 395 -17.15 -24.92 0.60
C LEU A 395 -17.71 -26.34 0.83
N PRO A 396 -18.04 -26.71 2.09
CA PRO A 396 -18.69 -27.98 2.37
C PRO A 396 -19.98 -28.18 1.56
N PRO A 397 -20.25 -29.37 0.99
CA PRO A 397 -21.42 -29.60 0.14
C PRO A 397 -22.76 -29.24 0.79
N ALA A 398 -22.94 -29.57 2.08
CA ALA A 398 -24.15 -29.24 2.83
C ALA A 398 -24.37 -27.73 2.96
N ARG A 399 -23.31 -26.98 3.29
CA ARG A 399 -23.33 -25.52 3.34
C ARG A 399 -23.67 -24.91 1.98
N ARG A 400 -23.03 -25.41 0.91
CA ARG A 400 -23.30 -24.99 -0.47
C ARG A 400 -24.76 -25.22 -0.87
N ALA A 401 -25.32 -26.39 -0.53
CA ALA A 401 -26.71 -26.72 -0.80
C ALA A 401 -27.67 -25.80 -0.03
N ARG A 402 -27.39 -25.50 1.25
CA ARG A 402 -28.21 -24.58 2.04
C ARG A 402 -28.19 -23.15 1.50
N LEU A 403 -27.01 -22.64 1.13
CA LEU A 403 -26.87 -21.34 0.47
C LEU A 403 -27.67 -21.30 -0.84
N ALA A 404 -27.57 -22.35 -1.66
CA ALA A 404 -28.33 -22.44 -2.90
C ALA A 404 -29.85 -22.47 -2.67
N ALA A 405 -30.32 -23.13 -1.61
CA ALA A 405 -31.73 -23.13 -1.24
C ALA A 405 -32.22 -21.72 -0.84
N LEU A 406 -31.48 -21.02 0.04
CA LEU A 406 -31.80 -19.65 0.44
C LEU A 406 -31.87 -18.69 -0.76
N ILE A 407 -30.89 -18.78 -1.67
CA ILE A 407 -30.88 -18.01 -2.91
C ILE A 407 -32.07 -18.38 -3.80
N GLY A 408 -32.36 -19.67 -3.95
CA GLY A 408 -33.49 -20.16 -4.75
C GLY A 408 -34.84 -19.68 -4.24
N ASP A 409 -35.03 -19.65 -2.92
CA ASP A 409 -36.27 -19.15 -2.30
C ASP A 409 -36.42 -17.64 -2.47
N ALA A 410 -35.33 -16.88 -2.34
CA ALA A 410 -35.33 -15.44 -2.60
C ALA A 410 -35.63 -15.11 -4.07
N LEU A 411 -35.04 -15.86 -5.00
CA LEU A 411 -35.32 -15.71 -6.44
C LEU A 411 -36.79 -16.04 -6.77
N ARG A 412 -37.34 -17.10 -6.16
CA ARG A 412 -38.76 -17.49 -6.31
C ARG A 412 -39.68 -16.41 -5.75
N ALA A 413 -39.35 -15.85 -4.59
CA ALA A 413 -40.08 -14.77 -3.94
C ALA A 413 -39.84 -13.38 -4.56
N ARG A 414 -38.88 -13.27 -5.50
CA ARG A 414 -38.43 -12.02 -6.13
C ARG A 414 -37.99 -10.96 -5.13
N THR A 415 -37.30 -11.38 -4.07
CA THR A 415 -36.74 -10.49 -3.05
C THR A 415 -35.27 -10.17 -3.34
N ASN A 416 -34.86 -8.93 -3.09
CA ASN A 416 -33.48 -8.47 -3.28
C ASN A 416 -32.60 -8.60 -2.03
N GLU A 417 -33.19 -8.98 -0.89
CA GLU A 417 -32.49 -9.19 0.38
C GLU A 417 -32.91 -10.54 0.97
N ILE A 418 -31.97 -11.25 1.59
CA ILE A 418 -32.22 -12.49 2.34
C ILE A 418 -32.00 -12.16 3.82
N ALA A 419 -33.09 -12.05 4.58
CA ALA A 419 -33.01 -11.93 6.03
C ALA A 419 -32.70 -13.32 6.61
N LEU A 420 -31.50 -13.48 7.18
CA LEU A 420 -31.11 -14.73 7.82
C LEU A 420 -31.71 -14.79 9.23
N SER A 421 -32.50 -15.83 9.50
CA SER A 421 -32.85 -16.19 10.89
C SER A 421 -31.64 -16.79 11.62
N ASP A 422 -31.72 -16.92 12.95
CA ASP A 422 -30.68 -17.60 13.73
C ASP A 422 -30.47 -19.05 13.25
N ALA A 423 -31.54 -19.73 12.83
CA ALA A 423 -31.47 -21.08 12.28
C ALA A 423 -30.80 -21.10 10.90
N ASP A 424 -31.09 -20.12 10.03
CA ASP A 424 -30.42 -19.99 8.74
C ASP A 424 -28.94 -19.71 8.92
N TRP A 425 -28.61 -18.75 9.81
CA TRP A 425 -27.23 -18.42 10.14
C TRP A 425 -26.50 -19.62 10.72
N ALA A 426 -27.08 -20.33 11.69
CA ALA A 426 -26.48 -21.55 12.26
C ALA A 426 -26.21 -22.62 11.19
N ALA A 427 -27.06 -22.75 10.18
CA ALA A 427 -26.92 -23.73 9.11
C ALA A 427 -25.88 -23.35 8.03
N ILE A 428 -25.55 -22.06 7.88
CA ILE A 428 -24.61 -21.58 6.85
C ILE A 428 -23.34 -20.95 7.41
N ARG A 429 -23.27 -20.65 8.71
CA ARG A 429 -22.07 -20.09 9.35
C ARG A 429 -20.96 -21.12 9.33
N ALA A 430 -19.75 -20.67 9.03
CA ALA A 430 -18.56 -21.49 9.22
C ALA A 430 -18.05 -21.34 10.66
N ASP A 431 -17.26 -22.32 11.09
CA ASP A 431 -16.52 -22.22 12.33
C ASP A 431 -15.48 -21.09 12.25
N LEU A 432 -15.11 -20.55 13.41
CA LEU A 432 -13.98 -19.64 13.46
C LEU A 432 -12.71 -20.42 13.08
N PRO A 433 -11.80 -19.79 12.32
CA PRO A 433 -10.57 -20.43 11.99
C PRO A 433 -9.69 -20.54 13.25
N ASP A 434 -9.03 -21.68 13.40
CA ASP A 434 -8.07 -21.95 14.48
C ASP A 434 -6.64 -22.10 13.91
N PRO A 435 -5.66 -21.32 14.39
CA PRO A 435 -5.80 -20.16 15.27
C PRO A 435 -6.49 -19.00 14.55
N LEU A 436 -7.07 -18.07 15.30
CA LEU A 436 -7.58 -16.80 14.76
C LEU A 436 -6.43 -15.98 14.13
N PRO A 437 -6.70 -15.16 13.09
CA PRO A 437 -5.72 -14.18 12.67
C PRO A 437 -5.45 -13.20 13.84
N PRO A 438 -4.20 -12.75 14.04
CA PRO A 438 -3.88 -11.89 15.18
C PRO A 438 -4.54 -10.51 15.09
N SER A 439 -4.82 -10.04 13.87
CA SER A 439 -5.56 -8.82 13.61
C SER A 439 -6.26 -8.88 12.25
N LEU A 440 -7.19 -7.95 12.04
CA LEU A 440 -7.82 -7.68 10.76
C LEU A 440 -8.25 -6.22 10.67
N GLU A 441 -8.42 -5.74 9.46
CA GLU A 441 -9.10 -4.47 9.20
C GLU A 441 -10.40 -4.76 8.44
N ALA A 442 -11.54 -4.25 8.94
CA ALA A 442 -12.84 -4.39 8.30
C ALA A 442 -13.33 -3.03 7.81
N GLY A 443 -13.71 -2.95 6.53
CA GLY A 443 -14.28 -1.72 5.97
C GLY A 443 -15.80 -1.77 5.97
N PHE A 444 -16.46 -0.74 6.47
CA PHE A 444 -17.92 -0.69 6.59
C PHE A 444 -18.50 0.69 6.29
N HIS A 445 -19.81 0.73 6.08
CA HIS A 445 -20.64 1.93 5.99
C HIS A 445 -21.70 1.88 7.10
N VAL A 446 -21.98 3.02 7.72
CA VAL A 446 -23.10 3.22 8.64
C VAL A 446 -24.17 4.00 7.89
N LEU A 447 -25.36 3.42 7.75
CA LEU A 447 -26.49 4.03 7.04
C LEU A 447 -27.60 4.37 8.03
N ALA A 448 -27.88 5.66 8.19
CA ALA A 448 -28.90 6.18 9.09
C ALA A 448 -29.39 7.56 8.60
N PRO A 449 -30.59 8.01 9.02
CA PRO A 449 -31.08 9.35 8.69
C PRO A 449 -30.38 10.47 9.48
N SER A 450 -29.79 10.17 10.65
CA SER A 450 -29.07 11.13 11.49
C SER A 450 -28.12 10.41 12.47
N PHE A 451 -27.22 11.18 13.10
CA PHE A 451 -26.37 10.68 14.19
C PHE A 451 -27.19 10.22 15.40
N ASP A 452 -28.24 10.96 15.76
CA ASP A 452 -29.17 10.57 16.83
C ASP A 452 -29.85 9.23 16.54
N ALA A 453 -30.22 8.96 15.28
CA ALA A 453 -30.75 7.66 14.89
C ALA A 453 -29.70 6.55 15.03
N VAL A 454 -28.44 6.81 14.70
CA VAL A 454 -27.35 5.86 14.97
C VAL A 454 -27.25 5.60 16.48
N ALA A 455 -27.22 6.64 17.31
CA ALA A 455 -27.15 6.52 18.76
C ALA A 455 -28.35 5.76 19.36
N ALA A 456 -29.55 5.92 18.77
CA ALA A 456 -30.76 5.18 19.13
C ALA A 456 -30.78 3.73 18.65
N GLY A 457 -29.81 3.29 17.83
CA GLY A 457 -29.76 1.94 17.28
C GLY A 457 -30.54 1.76 15.96
N GLU A 458 -31.00 2.84 15.35
CA GLU A 458 -31.81 2.88 14.13
C GLU A 458 -30.93 3.08 12.87
N TYR A 459 -30.04 2.13 12.62
CA TYR A 459 -29.11 2.17 11.49
C TYR A 459 -28.85 0.79 10.88
N ARG A 460 -28.16 0.77 9.73
CA ARG A 460 -27.64 -0.45 9.11
C ARG A 460 -26.13 -0.35 8.97
N ILE A 461 -25.42 -1.43 9.29
CA ILE A 461 -24.02 -1.61 8.90
C ILE A 461 -23.98 -2.40 7.60
N VAL A 462 -23.24 -1.87 6.63
CA VAL A 462 -23.01 -2.54 5.34
C VAL A 462 -21.51 -2.74 5.15
N SER A 463 -21.07 -3.95 4.82
CA SER A 463 -19.69 -4.20 4.43
C SER A 463 -19.33 -3.32 3.23
N SER A 464 -18.23 -2.60 3.32
CA SER A 464 -17.70 -1.83 2.19
C SER A 464 -17.14 -2.78 1.12
N PRO A 465 -16.90 -2.30 -0.11
CA PRO A 465 -16.21 -3.07 -1.15
C PRO A 465 -14.77 -3.48 -0.79
N LEU A 466 -14.16 -2.86 0.22
CA LEU A 466 -12.87 -3.31 0.77
C LEU A 466 -13.03 -4.64 1.54
N VAL A 467 -14.24 -4.92 2.05
CA VAL A 467 -14.60 -6.08 2.86
C VAL A 467 -13.73 -6.17 4.12
N ALA A 468 -12.65 -6.94 4.07
CA ALA A 468 -11.68 -7.04 5.14
C ALA A 468 -10.30 -7.43 4.61
N THR A 469 -9.28 -7.16 5.41
CA THR A 469 -7.90 -7.63 5.20
C THR A 469 -7.37 -8.25 6.49
N TYR A 470 -6.46 -9.21 6.37
CA TYR A 470 -5.72 -9.74 7.52
C TYR A 470 -4.45 -8.93 7.74
N GLY A 471 -4.11 -8.69 9.02
CA GLY A 471 -2.98 -7.86 9.41
C GLY A 471 -3.34 -6.37 9.51
N ALA A 472 -2.73 -5.69 10.46
CA ALA A 472 -2.92 -4.28 10.74
C ALA A 472 -2.07 -3.43 9.79
N GLY A 473 -2.48 -2.17 9.61
CA GLY A 473 -1.75 -1.24 8.76
C GLY A 473 -2.08 -1.37 7.27
N LYS A 474 -2.76 -2.43 6.83
CA LYS A 474 -3.03 -2.69 5.40
C LYS A 474 -3.69 -1.51 4.72
N THR A 475 -4.69 -0.89 5.34
CA THR A 475 -5.43 0.24 4.77
C THR A 475 -5.27 1.53 5.55
N THR A 476 -4.65 1.45 6.73
CA THR A 476 -4.36 2.57 7.62
C THR A 476 -2.92 3.08 7.48
N GLY A 477 -1.95 2.22 7.15
CA GLY A 477 -0.51 2.51 7.19
C GLY A 477 -0.08 3.67 6.29
N ARG A 478 -0.54 3.72 5.03
CA ARG A 478 -0.29 4.87 4.13
C ARG A 478 -0.70 6.20 4.75
N PHE A 479 -1.74 6.23 5.58
CA PHE A 479 -2.28 7.44 6.19
C PHE A 479 -1.70 7.73 7.58
N ALA A 480 -0.91 6.81 8.15
CA ALA A 480 -0.27 6.96 9.46
C ALA A 480 0.74 8.12 9.51
N LYS A 481 1.35 8.48 8.37
CA LYS A 481 2.20 9.69 8.25
C LYS A 481 1.46 11.00 8.46
N TYR A 482 0.12 10.99 8.37
CA TYR A 482 -0.73 12.16 8.61
C TYR A 482 -1.32 12.21 10.02
N GLN A 483 -1.09 11.17 10.83
CA GLN A 483 -1.59 11.09 12.20
C GLN A 483 -0.53 11.60 13.20
N ASP A 484 -0.88 11.65 14.47
CA ASP A 484 0.05 11.98 15.55
C ASP A 484 0.96 10.79 15.92
N ASP A 485 1.92 11.06 16.81
CA ASP A 485 2.86 10.03 17.27
C ASP A 485 2.17 8.93 18.09
N ASP A 486 1.08 9.25 18.79
CA ASP A 486 0.30 8.28 19.55
C ASP A 486 -0.37 7.25 18.64
N PHE A 487 -0.98 7.69 17.53
CA PHE A 487 -1.51 6.79 16.51
C PHE A 487 -0.42 5.89 15.94
N ARG A 488 0.74 6.46 15.59
CA ARG A 488 1.89 5.69 15.06
C ARG A 488 2.37 4.67 16.08
N ALA A 489 2.52 5.05 17.35
CA ALA A 489 2.96 4.16 18.42
C ALA A 489 1.97 3.00 18.63
N ARG A 490 0.66 3.27 18.59
CA ARG A 490 -0.38 2.23 18.68
C ARG A 490 -0.36 1.29 17.49
N LEU A 491 -0.19 1.81 16.28
CA LEU A 491 -0.06 0.99 15.08
C LEU A 491 1.16 0.06 15.19
N ARG A 492 2.31 0.56 15.65
CA ARG A 492 3.50 -0.26 15.94
C ARG A 492 3.22 -1.36 16.96
N ALA A 493 2.52 -1.02 18.05
CA ALA A 493 2.18 -1.98 19.09
C ALA A 493 1.27 -3.11 18.57
N VAL A 494 0.26 -2.78 17.76
CA VAL A 494 -0.61 -3.80 17.13
C VAL A 494 0.18 -4.67 16.16
N VAL A 495 1.00 -4.07 15.29
CA VAL A 495 1.86 -4.82 14.35
C VAL A 495 2.83 -5.74 15.09
N ALA A 496 3.45 -5.28 16.17
CA ALA A 496 4.33 -6.09 16.99
C ALA A 496 3.59 -7.26 17.66
N ALA A 497 2.35 -7.05 18.11
CA ALA A 497 1.52 -8.09 18.72
C ALA A 497 1.06 -9.18 17.73
N GLU A 498 1.16 -8.95 16.42
CA GLU A 498 0.87 -9.99 15.42
C GLU A 498 1.93 -11.08 15.32
N ALA A 499 3.15 -10.76 15.75
CA ALA A 499 4.27 -11.69 15.67
C ALA A 499 4.11 -12.82 16.72
N PRO A 500 4.42 -14.07 16.35
CA PRO A 500 4.55 -15.15 17.34
C PRO A 500 5.56 -14.79 18.44
N PRO A 501 5.41 -15.32 19.67
CA PRO A 501 6.36 -15.05 20.75
C PRO A 501 7.83 -15.26 20.34
N GLY A 502 8.67 -14.26 20.58
CA GLY A 502 10.10 -14.27 20.26
C GLY A 502 10.45 -13.98 18.80
N ALA A 503 9.48 -13.89 17.89
CA ALA A 503 9.71 -13.45 16.52
C ALA A 503 9.98 -11.93 16.46
N LEU A 504 10.69 -11.48 15.43
CA LEU A 504 10.82 -10.07 15.08
C LEU A 504 9.89 -9.73 13.92
N THR A 505 9.28 -8.55 13.92
CA THR A 505 8.51 -8.07 12.78
C THR A 505 9.44 -7.46 11.74
N ALA A 506 9.18 -7.72 10.46
CA ALA A 506 9.94 -7.08 9.40
C ALA A 506 9.09 -6.73 8.17
N GLU A 507 9.32 -5.55 7.61
CA GLU A 507 8.62 -5.06 6.41
C GLU A 507 9.49 -5.21 5.16
N PRO A 508 8.99 -5.80 4.06
CA PRO A 508 9.72 -5.79 2.80
C PRO A 508 9.81 -4.37 2.23
N LEU A 509 11.02 -3.92 1.95
CA LEU A 509 11.26 -2.61 1.35
C LEU A 509 11.76 -2.79 -0.09
N PHE A 510 10.98 -2.33 -1.05
CA PHE A 510 11.30 -2.46 -2.47
C PHE A 510 10.74 -1.29 -3.27
N VAL A 511 11.31 -1.05 -4.44
CA VAL A 511 10.74 -0.14 -5.44
C VAL A 511 9.88 -0.98 -6.40
N PRO A 512 8.56 -0.73 -6.52
CA PRO A 512 7.72 -1.49 -7.43
C PRO A 512 8.17 -1.35 -8.90
N GLU A 513 7.95 -2.38 -9.72
CA GLU A 513 8.29 -2.34 -11.15
C GLU A 513 7.66 -1.13 -11.87
N ARG A 514 6.38 -0.88 -11.59
CA ARG A 514 5.73 0.40 -11.88
C ARG A 514 5.90 1.31 -10.67
N ALA A 515 6.97 2.11 -10.69
CA ALA A 515 7.36 2.97 -9.57
C ALA A 515 6.22 3.88 -9.07
N ARG A 516 5.26 4.26 -9.93
CA ARG A 516 4.05 5.00 -9.54
C ARG A 516 3.24 4.32 -8.44
N SER A 517 3.33 2.99 -8.33
CA SER A 517 2.68 2.24 -7.26
C SER A 517 3.31 2.50 -5.89
N GLY A 518 4.53 3.03 -5.85
CA GLY A 518 5.20 3.59 -4.67
C GLY A 518 4.34 4.60 -3.91
N ASN A 519 3.50 5.36 -4.63
CA ASN A 519 2.53 6.30 -4.04
C ASN A 519 1.54 5.64 -3.08
N VAL A 520 1.30 4.33 -3.21
CA VAL A 520 0.36 3.56 -2.39
C VAL A 520 1.04 2.92 -1.18
N ILE A 521 2.36 2.74 -1.23
CA ILE A 521 3.14 2.05 -0.20
C ILE A 521 4.09 2.96 0.58
N ALA A 522 4.08 4.27 0.31
CA ALA A 522 4.80 5.26 1.09
C ALA A 522 4.14 5.47 2.47
N HIS A 523 4.67 4.81 3.49
CA HIS A 523 4.18 4.79 4.86
C HIS A 523 5.36 4.88 5.86
N PRO A 524 5.11 5.30 7.13
CA PRO A 524 6.11 5.21 8.18
C PRO A 524 6.38 3.75 8.53
N ILE A 525 7.64 3.41 8.80
CA ILE A 525 8.01 2.06 9.26
C ILE A 525 7.35 1.79 10.61
N VAL A 526 6.66 0.65 10.71
CA VAL A 526 5.93 0.22 11.91
C VAL A 526 6.42 -1.12 12.49
N ALA A 527 7.22 -1.86 11.75
CA ALA A 527 7.93 -3.06 12.20
C ALA A 527 9.24 -2.75 12.95
N GLU A 528 9.80 -3.78 13.58
CA GLU A 528 11.11 -3.74 14.24
C GLU A 528 12.25 -3.53 13.24
N ALA A 529 12.15 -4.15 12.05
CA ALA A 529 13.16 -4.06 11.00
C ALA A 529 12.56 -3.97 9.60
N VAL A 530 13.40 -3.69 8.60
CA VAL A 530 13.06 -3.78 7.18
C VAL A 530 13.87 -4.87 6.48
N ILE A 531 13.29 -5.49 5.45
CA ILE A 531 13.95 -6.42 4.52
C ILE A 531 14.12 -5.69 3.20
N PRO A 532 15.27 -5.01 2.97
CA PRO A 532 15.53 -4.34 1.71
C PRO A 532 15.69 -5.36 0.58
N ILE A 533 14.92 -5.21 -0.49
CA ILE A 533 15.02 -6.00 -1.72
C ILE A 533 15.47 -5.06 -2.82
N ASN A 534 16.78 -5.05 -3.08
CA ASN A 534 17.46 -4.14 -4.00
C ASN A 534 17.09 -2.66 -3.76
N ALA A 535 16.94 -2.31 -2.48
CA ALA A 535 16.65 -0.96 -1.99
C ALA A 535 17.61 -0.62 -0.84
N TYR A 536 17.75 0.67 -0.53
CA TYR A 536 18.56 1.14 0.58
C TYR A 536 17.70 1.67 1.71
N ALA A 537 18.08 1.34 2.94
CA ALA A 537 17.46 1.85 4.15
C ALA A 537 18.56 2.19 5.16
N GLU A 538 18.59 3.45 5.59
CA GLU A 538 19.54 3.98 6.58
C GLU A 538 18.80 4.36 7.87
N GLY A 539 19.46 4.27 9.02
CA GLY A 539 18.90 4.70 10.31
C GLY A 539 17.74 3.83 10.80
N VAL A 540 17.58 2.64 10.22
CA VAL A 540 16.55 1.65 10.57
C VAL A 540 17.21 0.29 10.66
N GLU A 541 16.67 -0.59 11.50
CA GLU A 541 17.17 -1.95 11.61
C GLU A 541 16.91 -2.73 10.31
N VAL A 542 17.94 -3.44 9.84
CA VAL A 542 17.90 -4.18 8.57
C VAL A 542 18.07 -5.67 8.83
N VAL A 543 17.23 -6.47 8.16
CA VAL A 543 17.42 -7.91 7.99
C VAL A 543 17.63 -8.18 6.50
N ALA A 544 18.88 -8.38 6.11
CA ALA A 544 19.22 -8.58 4.71
C ALA A 544 18.69 -9.94 4.19
N PRO A 545 18.33 -10.05 2.89
CA PRO A 545 17.85 -11.30 2.30
C PRO A 545 18.84 -12.48 2.40
N ASP A 546 20.15 -12.23 2.46
CA ASP A 546 21.19 -13.26 2.62
C ASP A 546 21.30 -13.79 4.07
N ASP A 547 20.76 -13.05 5.04
CA ASP A 547 20.62 -13.47 6.43
C ASP A 547 19.35 -14.32 6.67
N LEU A 548 18.42 -14.33 5.73
CA LEU A 548 17.16 -15.06 5.86
C LEU A 548 17.31 -16.55 5.54
N LEU A 549 16.69 -17.36 6.40
CA LEU A 549 16.54 -18.80 6.27
C LEU A 549 15.05 -19.14 6.19
N VAL A 550 14.70 -20.12 5.38
CA VAL A 550 13.35 -20.66 5.20
C VAL A 550 13.31 -22.05 5.82
N GLY A 551 12.25 -22.35 6.58
CA GLY A 551 12.01 -23.66 7.15
C GLY A 551 10.52 -23.90 7.39
N ILE A 552 10.19 -24.98 8.10
CA ILE A 552 8.83 -25.31 8.47
C ILE A 552 8.67 -25.15 9.99
N ALA A 553 7.66 -24.39 10.42
CA ALA A 553 7.24 -24.30 11.82
C ALA A 553 5.72 -24.41 11.91
N GLN A 554 5.23 -25.29 12.79
CA GLN A 554 3.79 -25.53 12.99
C GLN A 554 3.07 -25.81 11.65
N GLU A 555 3.62 -26.72 10.85
CA GLU A 555 3.10 -27.10 9.53
C GLU A 555 3.05 -25.98 8.47
N ARG A 556 3.73 -24.85 8.71
CA ARG A 556 3.77 -23.69 7.80
C ARG A 556 5.18 -23.33 7.42
N ILE A 557 5.37 -22.85 6.18
CA ILE A 557 6.60 -22.17 5.79
C ILE A 557 6.80 -20.95 6.68
N ALA A 558 8.02 -20.76 7.17
CA ALA A 558 8.38 -19.65 8.05
C ALA A 558 9.80 -19.16 7.74
N LEU A 559 10.07 -17.91 8.13
CA LEU A 559 11.38 -17.27 7.98
C LEU A 559 12.09 -17.15 9.32
N TRP A 560 13.42 -17.21 9.27
CA TRP A 560 14.33 -16.95 10.38
C TRP A 560 15.45 -16.03 9.92
N SER A 561 15.95 -15.21 10.83
CA SER A 561 17.23 -14.52 10.65
C SER A 561 18.33 -15.39 11.26
N ARG A 562 19.38 -15.66 10.48
CA ARG A 562 20.56 -16.41 10.92
C ARG A 562 21.32 -15.65 12.00
N SER A 563 21.57 -14.37 11.79
CA SER A 563 22.37 -13.54 12.69
C SER A 563 21.63 -13.17 13.98
N ARG A 564 20.30 -12.99 13.93
CA ARG A 564 19.48 -12.68 15.12
C ARG A 564 18.99 -13.94 15.86
N GLY A 565 19.05 -15.12 15.24
CA GLY A 565 18.55 -16.36 15.85
C GLY A 565 17.05 -16.35 16.16
N ARG A 566 16.28 -15.49 15.49
CA ARG A 566 14.85 -15.26 15.73
C ARG A 566 14.04 -15.58 14.49
N ARG A 567 12.79 -16.03 14.69
CA ARG A 567 11.78 -16.09 13.62
C ARG A 567 11.51 -14.68 13.10
N VAL A 568 11.28 -14.55 11.80
CA VAL A 568 10.91 -13.30 11.15
C VAL A 568 9.44 -13.38 10.75
N HIS A 569 8.63 -12.51 11.33
CA HIS A 569 7.23 -12.33 10.98
C HIS A 569 7.12 -11.17 10.00
N VAL A 570 6.87 -11.49 8.73
CA VAL A 570 6.78 -10.48 7.68
C VAL A 570 5.43 -9.76 7.76
N VAL A 571 5.46 -8.44 7.86
CA VAL A 571 4.27 -7.59 7.93
C VAL A 571 4.23 -6.67 6.71
N TRP A 572 3.02 -6.28 6.31
CA TRP A 572 2.75 -5.51 5.08
C TRP A 572 1.74 -4.41 5.40
N PRO A 573 2.14 -3.32 6.06
CA PRO A 573 1.25 -2.25 6.52
C PRO A 573 0.87 -1.28 5.38
N HIS A 574 0.43 -1.84 4.24
CA HIS A 574 -0.06 -1.08 3.09
C HIS A 574 -0.94 -1.93 2.16
N ALA A 575 -1.78 -1.27 1.36
CA ALA A 575 -2.82 -1.90 0.54
C ALA A 575 -2.33 -2.33 -0.85
N PHE A 576 -1.01 -2.52 -1.02
CA PHE A 576 -0.44 -2.94 -2.28
C PHE A 576 -0.90 -4.33 -2.65
N ASN A 577 -1.23 -4.52 -3.93
CA ASN A 577 -1.56 -5.83 -4.45
C ASN A 577 -0.27 -6.69 -4.49
N PRO A 578 -0.15 -7.76 -3.67
CA PRO A 578 1.06 -8.58 -3.64
C PRO A 578 1.34 -9.26 -4.99
N ASN A 579 0.35 -9.40 -5.86
CA ASN A 579 0.57 -9.93 -7.22
C ASN A 579 1.35 -8.98 -8.13
N LEU A 580 1.53 -7.72 -7.74
CA LEU A 580 2.29 -6.71 -8.47
C LEU A 580 3.65 -6.39 -7.82
N SER A 581 4.01 -7.05 -6.71
CA SER A 581 5.32 -6.86 -6.07
C SER A 581 6.41 -7.68 -6.75
N PRO A 582 7.68 -7.32 -6.52
CA PRO A 582 8.79 -8.20 -6.83
C PRO A 582 8.50 -9.59 -6.26
N PRO A 583 8.73 -10.68 -7.02
CA PRO A 583 8.30 -11.99 -6.57
C PRO A 583 8.94 -12.47 -5.26
N LEU A 584 10.15 -12.02 -4.94
CA LEU A 584 10.83 -12.25 -3.66
C LEU A 584 10.17 -11.51 -2.49
N ALA A 585 9.58 -10.32 -2.74
CA ALA A 585 8.81 -9.62 -1.71
C ALA A 585 7.46 -10.32 -1.46
N ARG A 586 6.87 -10.88 -2.52
CA ARG A 586 5.58 -11.59 -2.48
C ARG A 586 5.67 -12.90 -1.69
N PHE A 587 6.77 -13.62 -1.88
CA PHE A 587 7.07 -14.87 -1.18
C PHE A 587 7.44 -14.57 0.27
#